data_AF-Q7Q065-F1
#
_entry.id   AF-Q7Q065-F1
#
_cell.length_a   1.000
_cell.length_b   1.000
_cell.length_c   1.000
_cell.angle_alpha   90.00
_cell.angle_beta   90.00
_cell.angle_gamma   90.00
#
_symmetry.space_group_name_H-M   'P 1'
#
loop_
_entity.id
_entity.type
_entity.pdbx_description
1 polymer ?
#
loop_
_entity_poly.entity_id
_entity_poly.type
_entity_poly.pdbx_seq_one_letter_code
_entity_poly.pdbx_strand_id
1 'polypeptide(L)'
;MDQLYRNKPTEVVVSSASSNSYAIESKKLTMVDKPTCRQRLMREGFLPPSEGNPSCAIEADKFKQTKMSLAMGSPFQMAVGYGGRTRYFLYGMNFQIRDTYEELVYGPYLFDAVVMSDLEWVLANMQEKEQQTSFQSATRNE
;
A
#
# COMPACT_ATOMS: atom_id res chain seq x y z
N MET A 1 1.21 17.88 -7.11
CA MET A 1 1.45 16.53 -6.57
C MET A 1 2.50 16.54 -5.46
N ASP A 2 3.55 17.37 -5.57
CA ASP A 2 4.64 17.47 -4.59
C ASP A 2 4.23 17.62 -3.12
N GLN A 3 3.21 18.43 -2.83
CA GLN A 3 2.73 18.60 -1.45
C GLN A 3 2.10 17.34 -0.87
N LEU A 4 1.42 16.52 -1.69
CA LEU A 4 0.84 15.26 -1.26
C LEU A 4 1.92 14.20 -1.02
N TYR A 5 2.96 14.23 -1.85
CA TYR A 5 4.10 13.33 -1.73
C TYR A 5 4.97 13.58 -0.49
N ARG A 6 5.20 14.85 -0.13
CA ARG A 6 6.05 15.21 1.01
C ARG A 6 5.42 14.90 2.37
N ASN A 7 4.11 14.70 2.42
CA ASN A 7 3.40 14.41 3.66
C ASN A 7 3.58 12.95 4.05
N LYS A 8 4.28 12.72 5.17
CA LYS A 8 4.30 11.41 5.82
C LYS A 8 3.01 11.23 6.61
N PRO A 9 2.15 10.27 6.26
CA PRO A 9 0.91 10.05 6.98
C PRO A 9 1.19 9.54 8.39
N THR A 10 0.32 9.86 9.34
CA THR A 10 0.25 9.20 10.65
C THR A 10 -0.70 8.01 10.62
N GLU A 11 -1.61 7.96 9.64
CA GLU A 11 -2.59 6.91 9.44
C GLU A 11 -2.65 6.52 7.96
N VAL A 12 -2.82 5.23 7.70
CA VAL A 12 -3.03 4.68 6.37
C VAL A 12 -4.23 3.73 6.38
N VAL A 13 -4.88 3.57 5.24
CA VAL A 13 -5.90 2.53 5.01
C VAL A 13 -5.29 1.48 4.11
N VAL A 14 -5.23 0.24 4.58
CA VAL A 14 -4.88 -0.90 3.73
C VAL A 14 -6.14 -1.52 3.18
N SER A 15 -6.10 -1.92 1.92
CA SER A 15 -7.18 -2.68 1.28
C SER A 15 -6.62 -3.97 0.68
N SER A 16 -7.32 -5.08 0.87
CA SER A 16 -6.92 -6.37 0.28
C SER A 16 -8.13 -7.19 -0.12
N ALA A 17 -7.96 -8.06 -1.10
CA ALA A 17 -8.98 -9.04 -1.44
C ALA A 17 -9.04 -10.09 -0.33
N SER A 18 -10.25 -10.37 0.15
CA SER A 18 -10.50 -11.45 1.11
C SER A 18 -10.02 -12.78 0.53
N SER A 19 -9.42 -13.65 1.36
CA SER A 19 -8.94 -14.96 0.88
C SER A 19 -10.06 -15.85 0.34
N ASN A 20 -11.29 -15.62 0.81
CA ASN A 20 -12.44 -16.50 0.58
C ASN A 20 -13.54 -15.83 -0.27
N SER A 21 -13.34 -14.58 -0.71
CA SER A 21 -14.31 -13.87 -1.55
C SER A 21 -13.63 -12.78 -2.38
N TYR A 22 -14.24 -12.39 -3.51
CA TYR A 22 -13.81 -11.20 -4.26
C TYR A 22 -14.14 -9.88 -3.54
N ALA A 23 -14.56 -9.92 -2.27
CA ALA A 23 -14.80 -8.72 -1.48
C ALA A 23 -13.46 -8.06 -1.13
N ILE A 24 -13.42 -6.74 -1.28
CA ILE A 24 -12.30 -5.92 -0.83
C ILE A 24 -12.55 -5.57 0.63
N GLU A 25 -11.70 -6.09 1.51
CA GLU A 25 -11.67 -5.70 2.91
C GLU A 25 -10.75 -4.49 3.06
N SER A 26 -11.04 -3.63 4.03
CA SER A 26 -10.20 -2.46 4.30
C SER A 26 -10.07 -2.20 5.79
N LYS A 27 -8.87 -1.79 6.20
CA LYS A 27 -8.54 -1.54 7.60
C LYS A 27 -7.75 -0.24 7.73
N LYS A 28 -8.12 0.57 8.73
CA LYS A 28 -7.34 1.75 9.13
C LYS A 28 -6.21 1.32 10.07
N LEU A 29 -5.01 1.77 9.78
CA LEU A 29 -3.79 1.49 10.51
C LEU A 29 -3.08 2.78 10.92
N THR A 30 -2.33 2.70 12.01
CA THR A 30 -1.47 3.78 12.52
C THR A 30 -0.04 3.49 12.12
N MET A 31 0.64 4.48 11.54
CA MET A 31 2.05 4.38 11.18
C MET A 31 2.90 4.32 12.46
N VAL A 32 3.89 3.42 12.48
CA VAL A 32 4.81 3.26 13.61
C VAL A 32 6.26 3.33 13.16
N ASP A 33 7.13 3.69 14.11
CA ASP A 33 8.56 3.70 13.85
C ASP A 33 9.15 2.28 13.74
N LYS A 34 10.37 2.19 13.21
CA LYS A 34 11.07 0.92 12.99
C LYS A 34 11.30 0.15 14.29
N PRO A 35 11.76 0.76 15.41
CA PRO A 35 11.89 0.05 16.67
C PRO A 35 10.59 -0.61 17.15
N THR A 36 9.48 0.13 17.11
CA THR A 36 8.15 -0.38 17.50
C THR A 36 7.73 -1.52 16.60
N CYS A 37 7.95 -1.39 15.29
CA CYS A 37 7.62 -2.45 14.33
C CYS A 37 8.43 -3.72 14.57
N ARG A 38 9.75 -3.60 14.78
CA ARG A 38 10.65 -4.73 15.08
C ARG A 38 10.23 -5.44 16.36
N GLN A 39 9.92 -4.67 17.40
CA GLN A 39 9.43 -5.22 18.67
C GLN A 39 8.13 -6.01 18.48
N ARG A 40 7.18 -5.47 17.70
CA ARG A 40 5.92 -6.15 17.40
C ARG A 40 6.14 -7.43 16.59
N LEU A 41 6.97 -7.42 15.54
CA LEU A 41 7.31 -8.62 14.76
C LEU A 41 7.90 -9.72 15.65
N MET A 42 8.88 -9.39 16.49
CA MET A 42 9.52 -10.35 17.38
C MET A 42 8.54 -10.94 18.41
N ARG A 43 7.58 -10.13 18.90
CA ARG A 43 6.54 -10.59 19.81
C ARG A 43 5.61 -11.62 19.15
N GLU A 44 5.34 -11.46 17.86
CA GLU A 44 4.54 -12.40 17.07
C GLU A 44 5.37 -13.60 16.55
N GLY A 45 6.66 -13.70 16.89
CA GLY A 45 7.54 -14.80 16.48
C GLY A 45 8.23 -14.63 15.13
N PHE A 46 8.14 -13.45 14.52
CA PHE A 46 8.73 -13.16 13.22
C PHE A 46 10.07 -12.44 13.33
N LEU A 47 11.01 -12.80 12.46
CA LEU A 47 12.26 -12.07 12.31
C LEU A 47 12.01 -10.77 11.52
N PRO A 48 12.51 -9.62 12.01
CA PRO A 48 12.50 -8.40 11.24
C PRO A 48 13.26 -8.55 9.92
N PRO A 49 12.86 -7.81 8.86
CA PRO A 49 13.60 -7.79 7.61
C PRO A 49 15.07 -7.42 7.84
N SER A 50 15.98 -8.26 7.32
CA SER A 50 17.43 -8.03 7.38
C SER A 50 17.89 -6.95 6.40
N GLU A 51 17.18 -6.83 5.28
CA GLU A 51 17.43 -5.87 4.20
C GLU A 51 16.16 -5.08 3.86
N GLY A 52 16.35 -3.91 3.25
CA GLY A 52 15.27 -2.98 2.96
C GLY A 52 14.87 -2.13 4.17
N ASN A 53 14.03 -1.14 3.91
CA ASN A 53 13.49 -0.24 4.92
C ASN A 53 11.97 -0.13 4.77
N PRO A 54 11.23 -1.24 4.91
CA PRO A 54 9.78 -1.20 4.73
C PRO A 54 9.15 -0.28 5.77
N SER A 55 8.12 0.42 5.31
CA SER A 55 7.21 1.13 6.19
C SER A 55 6.37 0.13 6.97
N CYS A 56 5.88 0.56 8.13
CA CYS A 56 5.17 -0.31 9.04
C CYS A 56 3.99 0.42 9.67
N ALA A 57 2.86 -0.28 9.73
CA ALA A 57 1.66 0.22 10.36
C ALA A 57 0.97 -0.89 11.18
N ILE A 58 0.32 -0.50 12.26
CA ILE A 58 -0.39 -1.41 13.16
C ILE A 58 -1.85 -0.99 13.29
N GLU A 59 -2.72 -1.96 13.57
CA GLU A 59 -4.07 -1.64 14.00
C GLU A 59 -3.98 -0.98 15.40
N ALA A 60 -4.65 0.15 15.61
CA ALA A 60 -4.59 0.82 16.89
C ALA A 60 -5.16 -0.10 17.98
N ASP A 61 -4.51 -0.16 19.15
CA ASP A 61 -4.84 -1.11 20.24
C ASP A 61 -6.30 -0.99 20.74
N LYS A 62 -6.99 0.12 20.41
CA LYS A 62 -8.41 0.37 20.72
C LYS A 62 -9.40 -0.44 19.87
N PHE A 63 -8.95 -1.03 18.76
CA PHE A 63 -9.80 -1.83 17.89
C PHE A 63 -9.68 -3.31 18.28
N LYS A 64 -10.80 -4.06 18.22
CA LYS A 64 -10.72 -5.52 18.22
C LYS A 64 -9.92 -5.92 16.99
N GLN A 65 -8.72 -6.45 17.19
CA GLN A 65 -7.85 -6.86 16.09
C GLN A 65 -8.64 -7.75 15.14
N THR A 66 -8.89 -7.26 13.93
CA THR A 66 -9.63 -8.01 12.92
C THR A 66 -8.63 -8.81 12.09
N LYS A 67 -8.95 -10.06 11.72
CA LYS A 67 -8.05 -10.80 10.83
C LYS A 67 -8.08 -10.15 9.45
N MET A 68 -6.91 -9.94 8.86
CA MET A 68 -6.75 -9.47 7.49
C MET A 68 -5.41 -9.96 6.95
N SER A 69 -5.45 -10.86 5.98
CA SER A 69 -4.27 -11.23 5.19
C SER A 69 -4.06 -10.21 4.07
N LEU A 70 -2.81 -9.88 3.76
CA LEU A 70 -2.49 -9.00 2.65
C LEU A 70 -2.03 -9.79 1.44
N ALA A 71 -2.80 -9.72 0.35
CA ALA A 71 -2.33 -10.14 -0.95
C ALA A 71 -1.14 -9.26 -1.42
N MET A 72 -0.27 -9.81 -2.25
CA MET A 72 0.75 -9.02 -2.95
C MET A 72 0.06 -7.95 -3.80
N GLY A 73 0.60 -6.74 -3.82
CA GLY A 73 0.00 -5.59 -4.49
C GLY A 73 -1.08 -4.88 -3.67
N SER A 74 -1.39 -5.32 -2.45
CA SER A 74 -2.37 -4.64 -1.59
C SER A 74 -1.96 -3.19 -1.34
N PRO A 75 -2.82 -2.20 -1.67
CA PRO A 75 -2.47 -0.79 -1.53
C PRO A 75 -2.61 -0.31 -0.09
N PHE A 76 -1.65 0.51 0.34
CA PHE A 76 -1.73 1.36 1.52
C PHE A 76 -1.99 2.78 1.06
N GLN A 77 -3.08 3.37 1.55
CA GLN A 77 -3.61 4.61 1.05
C GLN A 77 -3.68 5.67 2.14
N MET A 78 -3.29 6.91 1.83
CA MET A 78 -3.48 8.05 2.71
C MET A 78 -4.78 8.78 2.37
N ALA A 79 -5.55 9.17 3.39
CA ALA A 79 -6.73 10.01 3.22
C ALA A 79 -6.32 11.47 3.14
N VAL A 80 -6.75 12.16 2.07
CA VAL A 80 -6.42 13.55 1.77
C VAL A 80 -7.69 14.32 1.48
N GLY A 81 -7.88 15.47 2.13
CA GLY A 81 -8.93 16.41 1.75
C GLY A 81 -8.58 17.12 0.44
N TYR A 82 -9.35 16.87 -0.62
CA TYR A 82 -9.14 17.50 -1.92
C TYR A 82 -10.48 17.81 -2.60
N GLY A 83 -10.70 19.10 -2.93
CA GLY A 83 -11.93 19.55 -3.59
C GLY A 83 -13.19 19.33 -2.76
N GLY A 84 -13.12 19.56 -1.44
CA GLY A 84 -14.24 19.40 -0.52
C GLY A 84 -14.64 17.95 -0.21
N ARG A 85 -13.86 16.96 -0.67
CA ARG A 85 -14.10 15.53 -0.40
C ARG A 85 -12.81 14.85 0.04
N THR A 86 -12.95 13.77 0.81
CA THR A 86 -11.82 12.89 1.11
C THR A 86 -11.51 12.04 -0.12
N ARG A 87 -10.25 12.09 -0.57
CA ARG A 87 -9.70 11.20 -1.60
C ARG A 87 -8.60 10.35 -0.99
N TYR A 88 -8.42 9.16 -1.54
CA TYR A 88 -7.40 8.23 -1.09
C TYR A 88 -6.28 8.18 -2.12
N PHE A 89 -5.06 8.48 -1.68
CA PHE A 89 -3.86 8.47 -2.52
C PHE A 89 -2.99 7.29 -2.13
N LEU A 90 -2.44 6.60 -3.13
CA LEU A 90 -1.49 5.51 -2.92
C LEU A 90 -0.25 6.06 -2.19
N TYR A 91 0.02 5.51 -1.00
CA TYR A 91 1.20 5.83 -0.20
C TYR A 91 2.22 4.70 -0.21
N GLY A 92 1.75 3.45 -0.29
CA GLY A 92 2.60 2.29 -0.29
C GLY A 92 1.89 1.05 -0.80
N MET A 93 2.62 -0.04 -0.92
CA MET A 93 2.09 -1.29 -1.44
C MET A 93 2.77 -2.49 -0.79
N ASN A 94 2.00 -3.55 -0.57
CA ASN A 94 2.54 -4.81 -0.09
C ASN A 94 3.32 -5.54 -1.20
N PHE A 95 4.65 -5.49 -1.18
CA PHE A 95 5.51 -6.30 -2.04
C PHE A 95 6.15 -7.48 -1.29
N GLN A 96 5.68 -7.77 -0.08
CA GLN A 96 6.25 -8.86 0.69
C GLN A 96 5.99 -10.20 0.00
N ILE A 97 7.05 -11.01 -0.04
CA ILE A 97 6.96 -12.39 -0.51
C ILE A 97 6.04 -13.13 0.44
N ARG A 98 5.08 -13.84 -0.17
CA ARG A 98 4.00 -14.59 0.49
C ARG A 98 4.51 -15.44 1.67
N ASP A 99 5.65 -16.10 1.51
CA ASP A 99 6.09 -17.09 2.50
C ASP A 99 6.66 -16.52 3.81
N THR A 100 6.97 -15.22 3.89
CA THR A 100 7.66 -14.68 5.08
C THR A 100 6.69 -14.18 6.15
N TYR A 101 5.55 -13.62 5.74
CA TYR A 101 4.66 -12.84 6.62
C TYR A 101 3.17 -13.12 6.39
N GLU A 102 2.80 -14.14 5.62
CA GLU A 102 1.39 -14.48 5.33
C GLU A 102 0.55 -14.75 6.59
N GLU A 103 1.19 -15.25 7.64
CA GLU A 103 0.56 -15.56 8.92
C GLU A 103 0.31 -14.32 9.81
N LEU A 104 0.85 -13.14 9.45
CA LEU A 104 0.66 -11.87 10.17
C LEU A 104 -0.72 -11.25 9.90
N VAL A 105 -1.79 -12.02 10.13
CA VAL A 105 -3.18 -11.59 9.87
C VAL A 105 -3.66 -10.48 10.82
N TYR A 106 -2.95 -10.23 11.91
CA TYR A 106 -3.22 -9.13 12.85
C TYR A 106 -2.17 -8.01 12.78
N GLY A 107 -1.22 -8.11 11.83
CA GLY A 107 -0.06 -7.24 11.74
C GLY A 107 1.05 -7.59 12.74
N PRO A 108 2.12 -6.78 12.82
CA PRO A 108 2.29 -5.49 12.14
C PRO A 108 2.33 -5.63 10.61
N TYR A 109 1.74 -4.66 9.92
CA TYR A 109 1.63 -4.66 8.45
C TYR A 109 2.80 -3.90 7.84
N LEU A 110 3.58 -4.60 7.03
CA LEU A 110 4.78 -4.11 6.38
C LEU A 110 4.50 -3.82 4.90
N PHE A 111 5.09 -2.75 4.36
CA PHE A 111 4.89 -2.35 2.97
C PHE A 111 6.00 -1.42 2.49
N ASP A 112 6.19 -1.32 1.18
CA ASP A 112 7.12 -0.34 0.63
C ASP A 112 6.37 0.96 0.33
N ALA A 113 6.98 2.09 0.72
CA ALA A 113 6.44 3.39 0.40
C ALA A 113 6.67 3.68 -1.08
N VAL A 114 5.65 4.21 -1.75
CA VAL A 114 5.76 4.73 -3.11
C VAL A 114 6.55 6.02 -3.06
N VAL A 115 7.68 6.07 -3.78
CA VAL A 115 8.53 7.25 -3.91
C VAL A 115 8.24 8.04 -5.19
N MET A 116 8.76 9.26 -5.30
CA MET A 116 8.45 10.14 -6.44
C MET A 116 8.91 9.53 -7.76
N SER A 117 10.07 8.87 -7.77
CA SER A 117 10.57 8.17 -8.95
C SER A 117 9.63 7.07 -9.42
N ASP A 118 8.92 6.40 -8.50
CA ASP A 118 7.93 5.38 -8.86
C ASP A 118 6.73 6.04 -9.56
N LEU A 119 6.28 7.19 -9.06
CA LEU A 119 5.18 7.95 -9.66
C LEU A 119 5.56 8.52 -11.03
N GLU A 120 6.76 9.09 -11.16
CA GLU A 120 7.29 9.58 -12.43
C GLU A 120 7.38 8.45 -13.46
N TRP A 121 7.86 7.28 -13.05
CA TRP A 121 7.89 6.09 -13.89
C TRP A 121 6.48 5.65 -14.32
N VAL A 122 5.53 5.57 -13.38
CA VAL A 122 4.13 5.23 -13.70
C VAL A 122 3.55 6.22 -14.73
N LEU A 123 3.73 7.53 -14.52
CA LEU A 123 3.21 8.56 -15.41
C LEU A 123 3.83 8.46 -16.81
N ALA A 124 5.14 8.26 -16.92
CA ALA A 124 5.82 8.11 -18.20
C ALA A 124 5.29 6.90 -18.99
N ASN A 125 5.09 5.75 -18.32
CA ASN A 125 4.59 4.53 -18.95
C ASN A 125 3.10 4.61 -19.32
N MET A 126 2.30 5.39 -18.58
CA MET A 126 0.91 5.62 -18.92
C MET A 126 0.77 6.56 -20.12
N GLN A 127 1.58 7.62 -20.18
CA GLN A 127 1.57 8.59 -21.27
C GLN A 127 1.97 7.95 -22.62
N GLU A 128 2.96 7.06 -22.61
CA GLU A 128 3.34 6.30 -23.81
C GLU A 128 2.17 5.45 -24.34
N LYS A 129 1.42 4.79 -23.45
CA LYS A 129 0.26 3.96 -23.81
C LYS A 129 -0.94 4.78 -24.30
N GLU A 130 -1.17 5.96 -23.73
CA GLU A 130 -2.21 6.88 -24.24
C GLU A 130 -1.89 7.33 -25.67
N GLN A 131 -0.63 7.65 -25.95
CA GLN A 131 -0.21 7.99 -27.32
C GLN A 131 -0.40 6.81 -28.26
N GLN A 132 0.06 5.61 -27.89
CA GLN A 132 -0.07 4.41 -28.74
C GLN A 132 -1.53 4.02 -29.02
N THR A 133 -2.43 4.16 -28.05
CA THR A 133 -3.87 3.85 -28.23
C THR A 133 -4.59 4.88 -29.10
N SER A 134 -4.19 6.16 -29.06
CA SER A 134 -4.78 7.20 -29.90
C SER A 134 -4.31 7.13 -31.36
N PHE A 135 -3.12 6.58 -31.65
CA PHE A 135 -2.65 6.34 -33.03
C PHE A 135 -3.24 5.09 -33.70
N GLN A 136 -3.80 4.13 -32.96
CA GLN A 136 -4.36 2.89 -33.54
C GLN A 136 -5.76 3.04 -34.18
N SER A 137 -6.43 4.19 -34.00
CA SER A 137 -7.77 4.43 -34.57
C SER A 137 -7.79 4.94 -36.02
N ALA A 138 -6.63 5.10 -36.67
CA ALA A 138 -6.56 5.71 -38.00
C ALA A 138 -5.68 4.91 -38.97
N THR A 139 -5.96 3.63 -39.19
CA THR A 139 -5.63 2.94 -40.46
C THR A 139 -6.11 1.48 -40.45
N ARG A 140 -7.33 1.25 -40.99
CA ARG A 140 -7.60 0.14 -41.93
C ARG A 140 -9.03 0.24 -42.45
N ASN A 141 -9.17 0.87 -43.60
CA ASN A 141 -10.20 0.57 -44.59
C ASN A 141 -9.46 0.56 -45.94
N GLU A 142 -8.99 -0.62 -46.32
CA GLU A 142 -8.75 -1.02 -47.71
C GLU A 142 -9.53 -2.32 -47.94
#